data_AF-A0A382P3Y2-F1
#
_entry.id   AF-A0A382P3Y2-F1
#
_cell.length_a   1.000
_cell.length_b   1.000
_cell.length_c   1.000
_cell.angle_alpha   90.00
_cell.angle_beta   90.00
_cell.angle_gamma   90.00
#
_symmetry.space_group_name_H-M   'P 1'
#
loop_
_entity.id
_entity.type
_entity.pdbx_description
1 polymer ?
#
loop_
_entity_poly.entity_id
_entity_poly.type
_entity_poly.pdbx_seq_one_letter_code
_entity_poly.pdbx_strand_id
1 'polypeptide(L)'
;VSLKKIWLKIFDKDKYYKKKHDQLQKNKEQIYKNKVEFFLQKIDNSLKSKKEISFLHSGHLGDIINSLPLIKEISKTKKCNYFVQSEKKIPTHVQNKSHPFGEFYLSKNSVEMLLPLLKKQSYLNSVEKFKNQEIDVNLDLFRDLPINFNLDSVRWYFHLTGFHYNLNEPYIEIDNHKFIKDKVVIIRSKRRKNFLINYKFLSNFKDLIFLGLKNEYLDLKKEVPNLEFYDCKDFLEMAEIIKNSKVFIGNLSFGYTLAEGLKVPRLLESNPEFPLVYPNGGRGYDFYFQNHFEMLFKKLYEYK
;
A
#
# COMPACT_ATOMS: atom_id res chain seq x y z
N VAL A 1 -36.98 -4.33 -10.44
CA VAL A 1 -36.09 -4.87 -11.49
C VAL A 1 -36.92 -5.07 -12.75
N SER A 2 -36.49 -4.55 -13.91
CA SER A 2 -37.27 -4.64 -15.17
C SER A 2 -37.42 -6.09 -15.65
N LEU A 3 -38.65 -6.52 -15.97
CA LEU A 3 -38.97 -7.84 -16.56
C LEU A 3 -38.09 -8.14 -17.79
N LYS A 4 -37.82 -7.13 -18.61
CA LYS A 4 -36.93 -7.20 -19.78
C LYS A 4 -35.48 -7.59 -19.41
N LYS A 5 -34.99 -7.16 -18.23
CA LYS A 5 -33.64 -7.51 -17.76
C LYS A 5 -33.55 -8.97 -17.31
N ILE A 6 -34.61 -9.49 -16.70
CA ILE A 6 -34.70 -10.90 -16.28
C ILE A 6 -34.82 -11.79 -17.51
N TRP A 7 -35.67 -11.43 -18.47
CA TRP A 7 -35.82 -12.15 -19.73
C TRP A 7 -34.49 -12.26 -20.49
N LEU A 8 -33.78 -11.14 -20.68
CA LEU A 8 -32.46 -11.16 -21.33
C LEU A 8 -31.46 -12.05 -20.57
N LYS A 9 -31.45 -12.00 -19.23
CA LYS A 9 -30.53 -12.83 -18.43
C LYS A 9 -30.72 -14.34 -18.67
N ILE A 10 -31.96 -14.76 -18.95
CA ILE A 10 -32.34 -16.17 -19.14
C ILE A 10 -32.20 -16.59 -20.60
N PHE A 11 -32.70 -15.78 -21.54
CA PHE A 11 -32.88 -16.17 -22.94
C PHE A 11 -31.85 -15.55 -23.90
N ASP A 12 -31.10 -14.52 -23.51
CA ASP A 12 -30.10 -13.85 -24.36
C ASP A 12 -28.98 -13.23 -23.50
N LYS A 13 -28.09 -14.10 -23.02
CA LYS A 13 -27.01 -13.75 -22.09
C LYS A 13 -26.07 -12.69 -22.67
N ASP A 14 -25.78 -12.74 -23.97
CA ASP A 14 -24.86 -11.80 -24.60
C ASP A 14 -25.44 -10.39 -24.63
N LYS A 15 -26.70 -10.25 -25.01
CA LYS A 15 -27.41 -8.95 -24.97
C LYS A 15 -27.60 -8.45 -23.55
N TYR A 16 -27.77 -9.35 -22.58
CA TYR A 16 -27.76 -8.99 -21.15
C TYR A 16 -26.42 -8.39 -20.71
N TYR A 17 -25.30 -9.05 -21.04
CA TYR A 17 -23.96 -8.57 -20.67
C TYR A 17 -23.60 -7.27 -21.37
N LYS A 18 -23.90 -7.14 -22.67
CA LYS A 18 -23.73 -5.88 -23.40
C LYS A 18 -24.51 -4.74 -22.74
N LYS A 19 -25.80 -4.93 -22.45
CA LYS A 19 -26.61 -3.92 -21.75
C LYS A 19 -26.05 -3.56 -20.37
N LYS A 20 -25.53 -4.55 -19.62
CA LYS A 20 -24.89 -4.31 -18.32
C LYS A 20 -23.61 -3.49 -18.47
N HIS A 21 -22.79 -3.79 -19.47
CA HIS A 21 -21.58 -3.05 -19.79
C HIS A 21 -21.89 -1.59 -20.18
N ASP A 22 -22.82 -1.38 -21.11
CA ASP A 22 -23.25 -0.04 -21.55
C ASP A 22 -23.77 0.79 -20.37
N GLN A 23 -24.55 0.18 -19.47
CA GLN A 23 -25.05 0.87 -18.27
C GLN A 23 -23.91 1.24 -17.31
N LEU A 24 -22.95 0.34 -17.09
CA LEU A 24 -21.79 0.62 -16.24
C LEU A 24 -20.94 1.76 -16.82
N GLN A 25 -20.74 1.77 -18.14
CA GLN A 25 -20.04 2.86 -18.82
C GLN A 25 -20.77 4.20 -18.65
N LYS A 26 -22.08 4.25 -18.93
CA LYS A 26 -22.88 5.47 -18.74
C LYS A 26 -22.85 5.98 -17.30
N ASN A 27 -22.94 5.08 -16.32
CA ASN A 27 -22.84 5.45 -14.91
C ASN A 27 -21.47 6.06 -14.58
N LYS A 28 -20.38 5.48 -15.11
CA LYS A 28 -19.02 5.99 -14.95
C LYS A 28 -18.83 7.36 -15.58
N GLU A 29 -19.34 7.57 -16.80
CA GLU A 29 -19.34 8.87 -17.48
C GLU A 29 -20.10 9.93 -16.68
N GLN A 30 -21.24 9.57 -16.10
CA GLN A 30 -22.02 10.48 -15.25
C GLN A 30 -21.29 10.84 -13.95
N ILE A 31 -20.68 9.85 -13.28
CA ILE A 31 -19.84 10.09 -12.09
C ILE A 31 -18.69 11.03 -12.43
N TYR A 32 -18.06 10.82 -13.60
CA TYR A 32 -16.98 11.68 -14.06
C TYR A 32 -17.42 13.14 -14.18
N LYS A 33 -18.43 13.40 -15.01
CA LYS A 33 -18.93 14.76 -15.31
C LYS A 33 -19.49 15.47 -14.07
N ASN A 34 -20.23 14.75 -13.23
CA ASN A 34 -20.97 15.38 -12.13
C ASN A 34 -20.14 15.59 -10.86
N LYS A 35 -19.03 14.87 -10.69
CA LYS A 35 -18.26 14.87 -9.44
C LYS A 35 -16.76 14.97 -9.68
N VAL A 36 -16.22 14.08 -10.50
CA VAL A 36 -14.76 13.89 -10.60
C VAL A 36 -14.09 15.04 -11.30
N GLU A 37 -14.65 15.48 -12.43
CA GLU A 37 -14.16 16.62 -13.18
C GLU A 37 -14.01 17.87 -12.30
N PHE A 38 -15.01 18.14 -11.47
CA PHE A 38 -15.00 19.29 -10.56
C PHE A 38 -13.85 19.26 -9.55
N PHE A 39 -13.63 18.13 -8.86
CA PHE A 39 -12.54 18.09 -7.87
C PHE A 39 -11.16 18.04 -8.53
N LEU A 40 -11.03 17.44 -9.72
CA LEU A 40 -9.77 17.44 -10.46
C LEU A 40 -9.42 18.87 -10.90
N GLN A 41 -10.38 19.64 -11.41
CA GLN A 41 -10.17 21.06 -11.74
C GLN A 41 -9.76 21.88 -10.50
N LYS A 42 -10.35 21.62 -9.33
CA LYS A 42 -9.95 22.28 -8.07
C LYS A 42 -8.51 21.93 -7.67
N ILE A 43 -8.12 20.67 -7.80
CA ILE A 43 -6.74 20.21 -7.55
C ILE A 43 -5.78 20.91 -8.53
N ASP A 44 -6.08 20.91 -9.83
CA ASP A 44 -5.26 21.55 -10.86
C ASP A 44 -5.07 23.05 -10.59
N ASN A 45 -6.14 23.75 -10.22
CA ASN A 45 -6.09 25.17 -9.90
C ASN A 45 -5.22 25.44 -8.67
N SER A 46 -5.31 24.59 -7.64
CA SER A 46 -4.48 24.71 -6.43
C SER A 46 -3.00 24.48 -6.76
N LEU A 47 -2.68 23.43 -7.53
CA LEU A 47 -1.32 23.11 -7.95
C LEU A 47 -0.71 24.21 -8.85
N LYS A 48 -1.50 24.84 -9.71
CA LYS A 48 -1.04 25.96 -10.57
C LYS A 48 -0.78 27.24 -9.78
N SER A 49 -1.69 27.60 -8.88
CA SER A 49 -1.69 28.93 -8.24
C SER A 49 -0.87 29.02 -6.95
N LYS A 50 -0.79 27.94 -6.16
CA LYS A 50 -0.16 27.98 -4.82
C LYS A 50 1.30 27.50 -4.88
N LYS A 51 2.19 28.12 -4.08
CA LYS A 51 3.58 27.66 -3.88
C LYS A 51 3.72 26.58 -2.81
N GLU A 52 2.73 26.50 -1.94
CA GLU A 52 2.62 25.55 -0.83
C GLU A 52 1.31 24.78 -0.99
N ILE A 53 1.39 23.45 -0.85
CA ILE A 53 0.29 22.53 -1.14
C ILE A 53 0.05 21.65 0.08
N SER A 54 -1.18 21.66 0.57
CA SER A 54 -1.65 20.85 1.68
C SER A 54 -2.35 19.59 1.19
N PHE A 55 -1.82 18.43 1.57
CA PHE A 55 -2.35 17.11 1.26
C PHE A 55 -3.08 16.50 2.45
N LEU A 56 -4.18 15.78 2.20
CA LEU A 56 -4.90 15.00 3.20
C LEU A 56 -4.98 13.53 2.78
N HIS A 57 -4.78 12.61 3.72
CA HIS A 57 -5.09 11.20 3.51
C HIS A 57 -5.64 10.54 4.79
N SER A 58 -6.53 9.55 4.62
CA SER A 58 -7.17 8.83 5.74
C SER A 58 -7.29 7.30 5.56
N GLY A 59 -6.91 6.76 4.39
CA GLY A 59 -6.89 5.33 4.13
C GLY A 59 -5.89 4.54 4.99
N HIS A 60 -5.81 3.22 4.76
CA HIS A 60 -4.98 2.32 5.56
C HIS A 60 -3.49 2.68 5.48
N LEU A 61 -2.67 2.11 6.37
CA LEU A 61 -1.22 2.39 6.43
C LEU A 61 -0.51 2.28 5.07
N GLY A 62 -0.83 1.27 4.27
CA GLY A 62 -0.25 1.12 2.92
C GLY A 62 -0.68 2.23 1.97
N ASP A 63 -1.91 2.72 2.07
CA ASP A 63 -2.40 3.83 1.24
C ASP A 63 -1.60 5.11 1.52
N ILE A 64 -1.33 5.40 2.81
CA ILE A 64 -0.52 6.55 3.24
C ILE A 64 0.85 6.54 2.57
N ILE A 65 1.57 5.41 2.67
CA ILE A 65 2.90 5.25 2.07
C ILE A 65 2.84 5.27 0.54
N ASN A 66 1.84 4.65 -0.07
CA ASN A 66 1.67 4.62 -1.53
C ASN A 66 1.34 6.00 -2.12
N SER A 67 0.91 6.97 -1.31
CA SER A 67 0.70 8.34 -1.77
C SER A 67 1.97 9.19 -1.79
N LEU A 68 3.01 8.79 -1.06
CA LEU A 68 4.27 9.53 -0.94
C LEU A 68 5.01 9.78 -2.26
N PRO A 69 5.05 8.87 -3.25
CA PRO A 69 5.72 9.13 -4.53
C PRO A 69 5.13 10.37 -5.23
N LEU A 70 3.81 10.54 -5.20
CA LEU A 70 3.16 11.69 -5.79
C LEU A 70 3.62 12.99 -5.09
N ILE A 71 3.59 12.98 -3.76
CA ILE A 71 3.95 14.16 -2.97
C ILE A 71 5.43 14.49 -3.19
N LYS A 72 6.31 13.48 -3.24
CA LYS A 72 7.72 13.63 -3.55
C LYS A 72 7.95 14.24 -4.94
N GLU A 73 7.17 13.84 -5.95
CA GLU A 73 7.25 14.47 -7.27
C GLU A 73 6.87 15.96 -7.23
N ILE A 74 5.74 16.29 -6.59
CA ILE A 74 5.26 17.67 -6.50
C ILE A 74 6.22 18.55 -5.67
N SER A 75 6.85 17.97 -4.64
CA SER A 75 7.78 18.68 -3.75
C SER A 75 8.99 19.28 -4.46
N LYS A 76 9.34 18.77 -5.65
CA LYS A 76 10.44 19.31 -6.47
C LYS A 76 10.23 20.78 -6.84
N THR A 77 8.98 21.25 -6.86
CA THR A 77 8.62 22.62 -7.25
C THR A 77 7.77 23.36 -6.23
N LYS A 78 7.30 22.68 -5.18
CA LYS A 78 6.35 23.20 -4.19
C LYS A 78 6.75 22.80 -2.78
N LYS A 79 6.36 23.58 -1.79
CA LYS A 79 6.36 23.12 -0.39
C LYS A 79 5.16 22.21 -0.16
N CYS A 80 5.35 21.06 0.47
CA CYS A 80 4.28 20.08 0.68
C CYS A 80 4.02 19.86 2.17
N ASN A 81 2.79 20.13 2.62
CA ASN A 81 2.33 19.80 3.96
C ASN A 81 1.44 18.56 3.90
N TYR A 82 1.63 17.62 4.83
CA TYR A 82 0.89 16.36 4.81
C TYR A 82 0.11 16.12 6.10
N PHE A 83 -1.21 16.06 5.96
CA PHE A 83 -2.14 15.84 7.06
C PHE A 83 -2.70 14.41 7.01
N VAL A 84 -2.63 13.71 8.14
CA VAL A 84 -3.18 12.36 8.28
C VAL A 84 -4.40 12.40 9.18
N GLN A 85 -5.54 11.90 8.67
CA GLN A 85 -6.78 11.80 9.44
C GLN A 85 -6.89 10.41 10.08
N SER A 86 -7.00 10.39 11.41
CA SER A 86 -7.38 9.19 12.16
C SER A 86 -8.90 9.02 12.23
N GLU A 87 -9.36 7.82 12.58
CA GLU A 87 -10.75 7.51 12.94
C GLU A 87 -11.79 7.78 11.84
N LYS A 88 -11.37 7.82 10.57
CA LYS A 88 -12.33 7.76 9.47
C LYS A 88 -12.95 6.37 9.43
N LYS A 89 -14.28 6.30 9.50
CA LYS A 89 -15.02 5.05 9.47
C LYS A 89 -14.92 4.36 8.12
N ILE A 90 -14.69 3.06 8.16
CA ILE A 90 -14.81 2.16 7.02
C ILE A 90 -16.31 2.00 6.71
N PRO A 91 -16.73 2.02 5.42
CA PRO A 91 -18.13 1.79 5.07
C PRO A 91 -18.66 0.48 5.64
N THR A 92 -19.85 0.49 6.22
CA THR A 92 -20.41 -0.64 6.98
C THR A 92 -20.41 -1.97 6.21
N HIS A 93 -20.69 -1.92 4.91
CA HIS A 93 -20.74 -3.09 4.03
C HIS A 93 -19.39 -3.78 3.77
N VAL A 94 -18.26 -3.13 4.11
CA VAL A 94 -16.90 -3.71 3.99
C VAL A 94 -16.21 -3.89 5.35
N GLN A 95 -16.89 -3.59 6.46
CA GLN A 95 -16.33 -3.79 7.79
C GLN A 95 -16.16 -5.29 8.08
N ASN A 96 -15.00 -5.65 8.65
CA ASN A 96 -14.70 -7.00 9.10
C ASN A 96 -14.18 -6.95 10.54
N LYS A 97 -14.73 -7.78 11.42
CA LYS A 97 -14.33 -7.85 12.85
C LYS A 97 -12.84 -8.17 13.06
N SER A 98 -12.19 -8.77 12.07
CA SER A 98 -10.75 -9.09 12.10
C SER A 98 -9.84 -7.94 11.62
N HIS A 99 -10.41 -6.78 11.26
CA HIS A 99 -9.62 -5.62 10.85
C HIS A 99 -8.78 -5.09 12.03
N PRO A 100 -7.46 -4.87 11.87
CA PRO A 100 -6.57 -4.51 12.97
C PRO A 100 -6.92 -3.18 13.65
N PHE A 101 -7.68 -2.31 12.98
CA PHE A 101 -8.12 -1.01 13.51
C PHE A 101 -9.63 -0.94 13.74
N GLY A 102 -10.31 -2.09 13.82
CA GLY A 102 -11.75 -2.16 14.05
C GLY A 102 -12.55 -1.51 12.90
N GLU A 103 -13.47 -0.62 13.24
CA GLU A 103 -14.34 0.08 12.26
C GLU A 103 -13.65 1.24 11.52
N PHE A 104 -12.37 1.52 11.81
CA PHE A 104 -11.64 2.65 11.26
C PHE A 104 -10.57 2.23 10.25
N TYR A 105 -10.30 3.08 9.26
CA TYR A 105 -9.17 2.91 8.34
C TYR A 105 -7.82 3.02 9.05
N LEU A 106 -7.71 3.97 9.97
CA LEU A 106 -6.58 4.20 10.86
C LEU A 106 -7.10 4.53 12.25
N SER A 107 -6.52 3.93 13.29
CA SER A 107 -6.77 4.34 14.67
C SER A 107 -5.91 5.55 15.04
N LYS A 108 -6.21 6.22 16.15
CA LYS A 108 -5.33 7.25 16.72
C LYS A 108 -3.91 6.73 16.93
N ASN A 109 -3.79 5.54 17.54
CA ASN A 109 -2.49 4.92 17.82
C ASN A 109 -1.70 4.61 16.54
N SER A 110 -2.36 4.11 15.48
CA SER A 110 -1.66 3.83 14.23
C SER A 110 -1.12 5.10 13.57
N VAL A 111 -1.81 6.24 13.71
CA VAL A 111 -1.31 7.53 13.25
C VAL A 111 -0.10 7.97 14.08
N GLU A 112 -0.12 7.80 15.40
CA GLU A 112 1.04 8.12 16.26
C GLU A 112 2.28 7.32 15.86
N MET A 113 2.14 6.02 15.63
CA MET A 113 3.25 5.17 15.17
C MET A 113 3.77 5.56 13.77
N LEU A 114 2.94 6.20 12.95
CA LEU A 114 3.27 6.58 11.57
C LEU A 114 3.93 7.96 11.46
N LEU A 115 3.60 8.90 12.35
CA LEU A 115 4.12 10.26 12.29
C LEU A 115 5.66 10.35 12.30
N PRO A 116 6.41 9.58 13.11
CA PRO A 116 7.88 9.60 13.07
C PRO A 116 8.44 9.27 11.67
N LEU A 117 7.87 8.27 11.00
CA LEU A 117 8.27 7.86 9.65
C LEU A 117 8.00 8.98 8.64
N LEU A 118 6.82 9.58 8.68
CA LEU A 118 6.46 10.66 7.75
C LEU A 118 7.27 11.93 7.99
N LYS A 119 7.54 12.30 9.25
CA LYS A 119 8.37 13.47 9.59
C LYS A 119 9.83 13.32 9.17
N LYS A 120 10.31 12.09 8.93
CA LYS A 120 11.67 11.83 8.45
C LYS A 120 11.87 12.18 6.96
N GLN A 121 10.78 12.31 6.20
CA GLN A 121 10.84 12.53 4.76
C GLN A 121 11.23 13.97 4.45
N SER A 122 12.42 14.19 3.85
CA SER A 122 12.95 15.54 3.65
C SER A 122 12.15 16.40 2.67
N TYR A 123 11.37 15.74 1.81
CA TYR A 123 10.49 16.38 0.83
C TYR A 123 9.13 16.83 1.41
N LEU A 124 8.86 16.58 2.70
CA LEU A 124 7.68 17.08 3.40
C LEU A 124 8.08 18.28 4.28
N ASN A 125 7.44 19.42 4.05
CA ASN A 125 7.66 20.65 4.81
C ASN A 125 7.07 20.53 6.23
N SER A 126 5.85 19.99 6.35
CA SER A 126 5.24 19.69 7.64
C SER A 126 4.41 18.41 7.57
N VAL A 127 4.32 17.71 8.70
CA VAL A 127 3.49 16.52 8.86
C VAL A 127 2.75 16.57 10.18
N GLU A 128 1.43 16.54 10.12
CA GLU A 128 0.57 16.69 11.28
C GLU A 128 -0.68 15.81 11.20
N LYS A 129 -1.38 15.68 12.33
CA LYS A 129 -2.72 15.12 12.33
C LYS A 129 -3.71 16.13 11.76
N PHE A 130 -4.69 15.64 11.02
CA PHE A 130 -5.76 16.48 10.53
C PHE A 130 -6.66 16.95 11.69
N LYS A 131 -6.83 18.28 11.78
CA LYS A 131 -7.65 19.03 12.74
C LYS A 131 -8.52 20.06 12.01
N ASN A 132 -8.99 19.73 10.80
CA ASN A 132 -9.76 20.64 9.92
C ASN A 132 -8.95 21.77 9.27
N GLN A 133 -7.66 21.54 8.99
CA GLN A 133 -6.86 22.45 8.16
C GLN A 133 -7.47 22.57 6.74
N GLU A 134 -7.20 23.67 6.04
CA GLU A 134 -7.54 23.80 4.62
C GLU A 134 -6.69 22.84 3.77
N ILE A 135 -7.35 22.09 2.88
CA ILE A 135 -6.73 21.05 2.05
C ILE A 135 -6.85 21.40 0.57
N ASP A 136 -5.71 21.36 -0.12
CA ASP A 136 -5.61 21.56 -1.56
C ASP A 136 -5.86 20.26 -2.32
N VAL A 137 -5.24 19.17 -1.85
CA VAL A 137 -5.32 17.85 -2.48
C VAL A 137 -5.76 16.82 -1.46
N ASN A 138 -7.04 16.47 -1.50
CA ASN A 138 -7.56 15.34 -0.74
C ASN A 138 -7.27 14.04 -1.50
N LEU A 139 -6.28 13.29 -1.04
CA LEU A 139 -5.82 12.08 -1.70
C LEU A 139 -6.87 10.97 -1.64
N ASP A 140 -7.76 10.96 -0.65
CA ASP A 140 -8.83 9.96 -0.55
C ASP A 140 -9.76 9.94 -1.77
N LEU A 141 -9.82 11.04 -2.53
CA LEU A 141 -10.62 11.17 -3.75
C LEU A 141 -10.19 10.19 -4.85
N PHE A 142 -9.03 9.52 -4.72
CA PHE A 142 -8.66 8.47 -5.65
C PHE A 142 -9.74 7.37 -5.71
N ARG A 143 -10.45 7.11 -4.61
CA ARG A 143 -11.52 6.09 -4.53
C ARG A 143 -12.80 6.50 -5.26
N ASP A 144 -12.94 7.78 -5.59
CA ASP A 144 -14.07 8.33 -6.33
C ASP A 144 -13.84 8.32 -7.85
N LEU A 145 -12.63 8.02 -8.31
CA LEU A 145 -12.35 7.94 -9.75
C LEU A 145 -13.14 6.78 -10.38
N PRO A 146 -13.73 6.93 -11.57
CA PRO A 146 -14.59 5.93 -12.19
C PRO A 146 -13.78 4.81 -12.88
N ILE A 147 -12.66 4.41 -12.28
CA ILE A 147 -11.72 3.40 -12.81
C ILE A 147 -11.92 2.04 -12.11
N ASN A 148 -11.06 1.06 -12.40
CA ASN A 148 -11.11 -0.24 -11.77
C ASN A 148 -10.09 -0.31 -10.61
N PHE A 149 -10.55 -0.64 -9.40
CA PHE A 149 -9.73 -0.78 -8.19
C PHE A 149 -9.48 -2.24 -7.78
N ASN A 150 -9.71 -3.20 -8.68
CA ASN A 150 -9.51 -4.62 -8.36
C ASN A 150 -8.05 -5.01 -8.12
N LEU A 151 -7.09 -4.13 -8.39
CA LEU A 151 -5.65 -4.36 -8.21
C LEU A 151 -5.06 -3.27 -7.32
N ASP A 152 -4.18 -3.58 -6.38
CA ASP A 152 -3.52 -2.54 -5.57
C ASP A 152 -2.51 -1.77 -6.45
N SER A 153 -2.57 -0.43 -6.45
CA SER A 153 -1.69 0.40 -7.29
C SER A 153 -1.29 1.70 -6.62
N VAL A 154 0.02 1.92 -6.57
CA VAL A 154 0.64 3.20 -6.19
C VAL A 154 0.22 4.33 -7.15
N ARG A 155 -0.10 4.00 -8.41
CA ARG A 155 -0.42 4.99 -9.46
C ARG A 155 -1.80 5.63 -9.31
N TRP A 156 -2.66 5.15 -8.41
CA TRP A 156 -3.97 5.73 -8.20
C TRP A 156 -3.92 7.22 -7.84
N TYR A 157 -2.91 7.62 -7.08
CA TYR A 157 -2.73 9.02 -6.70
C TYR A 157 -2.25 9.89 -7.88
N PHE A 158 -1.47 9.34 -8.81
CA PHE A 158 -1.03 10.07 -10.01
C PHE A 158 -2.21 10.53 -10.85
N HIS A 159 -3.27 9.73 -10.90
CA HIS A 159 -4.50 10.07 -11.61
C HIS A 159 -5.30 11.24 -10.99
N LEU A 160 -4.95 11.70 -9.79
CA LEU A 160 -5.54 12.90 -9.20
C LEU A 160 -4.91 14.20 -9.70
N THR A 161 -3.68 14.16 -10.22
CA THR A 161 -2.88 15.38 -10.48
C THR A 161 -2.16 15.37 -11.83
N GLY A 162 -2.02 14.22 -12.47
CA GLY A 162 -1.20 14.05 -13.68
C GLY A 162 0.32 14.08 -13.42
N PHE A 163 0.79 14.19 -12.18
CA PHE A 163 2.21 14.06 -11.84
C PHE A 163 2.60 12.60 -11.64
N HIS A 164 3.73 12.20 -12.21
CA HIS A 164 4.23 10.82 -12.17
C HIS A 164 5.64 10.79 -11.59
N TYR A 165 5.79 10.11 -10.46
CA TYR A 165 7.11 9.78 -9.92
C TYR A 165 7.71 8.56 -10.63
N ASN A 166 9.03 8.52 -10.79
CA ASN A 166 9.72 7.32 -11.26
C ASN A 166 9.69 6.24 -10.15
N LEU A 167 8.76 5.30 -10.26
CA LEU A 167 8.59 4.23 -9.27
C LEU A 167 9.75 3.23 -9.19
N ASN A 168 10.77 3.33 -10.06
CA ASN A 168 12.01 2.56 -9.88
C ASN A 168 12.90 3.13 -8.76
N GLU A 169 12.72 4.40 -8.40
CA GLU A 169 13.49 5.09 -7.37
C GLU A 169 12.84 4.94 -5.97
N PRO A 170 13.64 4.98 -4.90
CA PRO A 170 13.11 5.01 -3.55
C PRO A 170 12.37 6.33 -3.28
N TYR A 171 11.23 6.22 -2.61
CA TYR A 171 10.40 7.35 -2.19
C TYR A 171 10.19 7.39 -0.68
N ILE A 172 10.91 6.55 0.06
CA ILE A 172 11.00 6.60 1.53
C ILE A 172 12.47 6.84 1.90
N GLU A 173 12.72 7.86 2.70
CA GLU A 173 14.02 8.28 3.21
C GLU A 173 14.14 7.90 4.68
N ILE A 174 15.18 7.14 5.02
CA ILE A 174 15.40 6.56 6.35
C ILE A 174 16.89 6.50 6.64
N ASP A 175 17.28 6.56 7.91
CA ASP A 175 18.67 6.34 8.32
C ASP A 175 18.99 4.83 8.42
N ASN A 176 20.23 4.49 8.78
CA ASN A 176 20.54 3.10 9.07
C ASN A 176 20.13 2.74 10.50
N HIS A 177 19.55 1.55 10.68
CA HIS A 177 19.26 1.06 12.00
C HIS A 177 20.57 0.83 12.77
N LYS A 178 20.59 1.20 14.06
CA LYS A 178 21.83 1.24 14.84
C LYS A 178 22.43 -0.16 15.07
N PHE A 179 21.60 -1.15 15.33
CA PHE A 179 22.03 -2.47 15.82
C PHE A 179 21.68 -3.63 14.88
N ILE A 180 20.43 -3.70 14.42
CA ILE A 180 19.96 -4.74 13.50
C ILE A 180 20.37 -4.44 12.06
N LYS A 181 21.19 -5.32 11.48
CA LYS A 181 21.66 -5.26 10.09
C LYS A 181 21.78 -6.67 9.50
N ASP A 182 21.72 -6.76 8.18
CA ASP A 182 21.98 -7.97 7.38
C ASP A 182 21.15 -9.20 7.75
N LYS A 183 19.99 -8.99 8.39
CA LYS A 183 19.01 -10.03 8.71
C LYS A 183 18.06 -10.30 7.54
N VAL A 184 17.49 -11.51 7.50
CA VAL A 184 16.30 -11.77 6.69
C VAL A 184 15.09 -11.27 7.46
N VAL A 185 14.45 -10.23 6.96
CA VAL A 185 13.29 -9.60 7.60
C VAL A 185 12.02 -10.15 6.99
N ILE A 186 11.12 -10.67 7.84
CA ILE A 186 9.85 -11.26 7.41
C ILE A 186 8.68 -10.49 8.01
N ILE A 187 7.75 -10.07 7.17
CA ILE A 187 6.44 -9.55 7.60
C ILE A 187 5.37 -10.26 6.79
N ARG A 188 4.65 -11.18 7.42
CA ARG A 188 3.65 -12.02 6.75
C ARG A 188 2.29 -11.88 7.43
N SER A 189 1.40 -11.10 6.82
CA SER A 189 0.08 -10.87 7.39
C SER A 189 -0.85 -12.07 7.24
N LYS A 190 -1.91 -12.16 8.05
CA LYS A 190 -2.96 -13.19 7.88
C LYS A 190 -3.76 -13.06 6.58
N ARG A 191 -3.84 -11.85 6.02
CA ARG A 191 -4.57 -11.57 4.78
C ARG A 191 -3.68 -11.89 3.59
N ARG A 192 -4.27 -12.30 2.45
CA ARG A 192 -3.54 -12.50 1.19
C ARG A 192 -2.32 -13.44 1.34
N LYS A 193 -2.43 -14.48 2.18
CA LYS A 193 -1.45 -15.56 2.23
C LYS A 193 -1.56 -16.43 0.99
N ASN A 194 -0.44 -16.95 0.53
CA ASN A 194 -0.40 -17.97 -0.49
C ASN A 194 -0.48 -19.35 0.19
N PHE A 195 -1.54 -20.10 -0.14
CA PHE A 195 -1.80 -21.43 0.42
C PHE A 195 -1.07 -22.55 -0.34
N LEU A 196 -0.36 -22.23 -1.43
CA LEU A 196 0.39 -23.19 -2.25
C LEU A 196 1.86 -23.32 -1.82
N ILE A 197 2.32 -22.51 -0.87
CA ILE A 197 3.73 -22.42 -0.45
C ILE A 197 3.88 -22.48 1.07
N ASN A 198 5.10 -22.73 1.53
CA ASN A 198 5.48 -22.69 2.93
C ASN A 198 6.88 -22.08 3.09
N TYR A 199 7.22 -21.68 4.32
CA TYR A 199 8.46 -21.00 4.66
C TYR A 199 9.48 -21.94 5.32
N LYS A 200 9.22 -23.25 5.39
CA LYS A 200 10.02 -24.22 6.16
C LYS A 200 11.50 -24.26 5.74
N PHE A 201 11.79 -24.06 4.46
CA PHE A 201 13.18 -24.05 3.98
C PHE A 201 14.02 -22.94 4.64
N LEU A 202 13.40 -21.88 5.15
CA LEU A 202 14.09 -20.80 5.85
C LEU A 202 14.74 -21.28 7.15
N SER A 203 14.28 -22.39 7.74
CA SER A 203 14.91 -22.96 8.94
C SER A 203 16.39 -23.36 8.74
N ASN A 204 16.84 -23.46 7.49
CA ASN A 204 18.25 -23.70 7.15
C ASN A 204 19.11 -22.42 7.23
N PHE A 205 18.51 -21.25 7.44
CA PHE A 205 19.19 -19.96 7.46
C PHE A 205 19.19 -19.37 8.88
N LYS A 206 20.29 -18.70 9.24
CA LYS A 206 20.41 -17.95 10.49
C LYS A 206 19.90 -16.51 10.28
N ASP A 207 19.76 -15.78 11.39
CA ASP A 207 19.46 -14.33 11.38
C ASP A 207 18.11 -13.96 10.76
N LEU A 208 17.08 -14.75 11.06
CA LEU A 208 15.69 -14.50 10.66
C LEU A 208 14.98 -13.69 11.73
N ILE A 209 14.39 -12.56 11.33
CA ILE A 209 13.61 -11.70 12.24
C ILE A 209 12.22 -11.44 11.66
N PHE A 210 11.21 -11.55 12.51
CA PHE A 210 9.84 -11.20 12.19
C PHE A 210 9.47 -9.87 12.82
N LEU A 211 8.84 -9.00 12.02
CA LEU A 211 8.25 -7.74 12.48
C LEU A 211 6.73 -7.77 12.26
N GLY A 212 5.98 -7.06 13.10
CA GLY A 212 4.53 -6.94 13.00
C GLY A 212 3.80 -7.57 14.18
N LEU A 213 2.65 -8.19 13.93
CA LEU A 213 1.79 -8.66 15.03
C LEU A 213 2.32 -9.97 15.63
N LYS A 214 2.31 -10.07 16.96
CA LYS A 214 2.77 -11.27 17.68
C LYS A 214 2.04 -12.55 17.25
N ASN A 215 0.74 -12.46 16.95
CA ASN A 215 -0.06 -13.60 16.52
C ASN A 215 0.29 -14.07 15.09
N GLU A 216 0.79 -13.18 14.23
CA GLU A 216 1.28 -13.52 12.88
C GLU A 216 2.66 -14.17 12.95
N TYR A 217 3.52 -13.65 13.83
CA TYR A 217 4.78 -14.28 14.19
C TYR A 217 4.60 -15.71 14.69
N LEU A 218 3.74 -15.91 15.70
CA LEU A 218 3.50 -17.23 16.30
C LEU A 218 2.95 -18.24 15.28
N ASP A 219 2.21 -17.76 14.29
CA ASP A 219 1.72 -18.61 13.22
C ASP A 219 2.84 -19.06 12.28
N LEU A 220 3.69 -18.13 11.83
CA LEU A 220 4.82 -18.46 10.95
C LEU A 220 5.90 -19.29 11.68
N LYS A 221 6.09 -19.06 12.98
CA LYS A 221 7.08 -19.78 13.79
C LYS A 221 6.83 -21.29 13.88
N LYS A 222 5.60 -21.75 13.61
CA LYS A 222 5.29 -23.19 13.47
C LYS A 222 6.03 -23.82 12.28
N GLU A 223 6.24 -23.06 11.21
CA GLU A 223 6.99 -23.50 10.03
C GLU A 223 8.49 -23.18 10.16
N VAL A 224 8.85 -22.12 10.88
CA VAL A 224 10.22 -21.63 11.03
C VAL A 224 10.60 -21.50 12.53
N PRO A 225 11.02 -22.58 13.20
CA PRO A 225 11.20 -22.59 14.66
C PRO A 225 12.29 -21.62 15.17
N ASN A 226 13.30 -21.33 14.36
CA ASN A 226 14.41 -20.43 14.67
C ASN A 226 14.10 -18.94 14.39
N LEU A 227 12.87 -18.60 14.01
CA LEU A 227 12.44 -17.21 13.76
C LEU A 227 12.45 -16.38 15.06
N GLU A 228 13.10 -15.22 15.05
CA GLU A 228 13.07 -14.26 16.18
C GLU A 228 11.92 -13.26 16.00
N PHE A 229 11.34 -12.77 17.10
CA PHE A 229 10.35 -11.69 17.06
C PHE A 229 10.98 -10.39 17.55
N TYR A 230 10.74 -9.30 16.83
CA TYR A 230 11.14 -7.97 17.27
C TYR A 230 9.94 -7.02 17.24
N ASP A 231 9.69 -6.40 18.38
CA ASP A 231 8.59 -5.46 18.57
C ASP A 231 9.10 -4.05 18.30
N CYS A 232 8.65 -3.45 17.20
CA CYS A 232 9.09 -2.11 16.82
C CYS A 232 8.34 -1.06 17.63
N LYS A 233 9.05 -0.05 18.13
CA LYS A 233 8.46 1.07 18.87
C LYS A 233 7.50 1.91 18.00
N ASP A 234 7.83 2.07 16.72
CA ASP A 234 7.09 2.84 15.73
C ASP A 234 7.41 2.36 14.29
N PHE A 235 6.76 2.96 13.29
CA PHE A 235 6.99 2.57 11.89
C PHE A 235 8.27 3.16 11.30
N LEU A 236 8.92 4.13 11.96
CA LEU A 236 10.25 4.60 11.56
C LEU A 236 11.29 3.52 11.86
N GLU A 237 11.30 2.96 13.06
CA GLU A 237 12.19 1.86 13.42
C GLU A 237 11.96 0.62 12.55
N MET A 238 10.69 0.29 12.26
CA MET A 238 10.36 -0.80 11.33
C MET A 238 11.00 -0.56 9.95
N ALA A 239 10.88 0.67 9.41
CA ALA A 239 11.48 1.03 8.12
C ALA A 239 13.02 1.04 8.16
N GLU A 240 13.63 1.46 9.26
CA GLU A 240 15.09 1.38 9.48
C GLU A 240 15.58 -0.07 9.43
N ILE A 241 14.89 -0.98 10.13
CA ILE A 241 15.23 -2.42 10.12
C ILE A 241 15.06 -3.00 8.72
N ILE A 242 13.96 -2.71 8.03
CA ILE A 242 13.72 -3.16 6.65
C ILE A 242 14.81 -2.64 5.71
N LYS A 243 15.19 -1.35 5.81
CA LYS A 243 16.26 -0.74 5.01
C LYS A 243 17.59 -1.48 5.16
N ASN A 244 17.87 -1.98 6.36
CA ASN A 244 19.13 -2.66 6.70
C ASN A 244 19.02 -4.18 6.57
N SER A 245 17.93 -4.70 5.98
CA SER A 245 17.75 -6.13 5.74
C SER A 245 18.63 -6.63 4.60
N LYS A 246 19.07 -7.87 4.72
CA LYS A 246 19.73 -8.60 3.63
C LYS A 246 18.72 -8.99 2.55
N VAL A 247 17.58 -9.52 3.00
CA VAL A 247 16.41 -9.84 2.16
C VAL A 247 15.15 -9.54 2.96
N PHE A 248 14.21 -8.81 2.37
CA PHE A 248 12.85 -8.69 2.88
C PHE A 248 11.93 -9.74 2.24
N ILE A 249 11.07 -10.37 3.04
CA ILE A 249 10.03 -11.28 2.55
C ILE A 249 8.69 -10.88 3.16
N GLY A 250 7.66 -10.73 2.33
CA GLY A 250 6.32 -10.51 2.83
C GLY A 250 5.24 -10.69 1.79
N ASN A 251 4.00 -10.89 2.26
CA ASN A 251 2.83 -10.83 1.40
C ASN A 251 2.31 -9.39 1.28
N LEU A 252 1.33 -9.18 0.41
CA LEU A 252 0.79 -7.85 0.08
C LEU A 252 0.14 -7.16 1.29
N SER A 253 0.97 -6.46 2.06
CA SER A 253 0.72 -5.90 3.38
C SER A 253 1.47 -4.58 3.57
N PHE A 254 1.31 -3.93 4.72
CA PHE A 254 2.03 -2.70 5.05
C PHE A 254 3.56 -2.89 5.04
N GLY A 255 4.05 -4.02 5.56
CA GLY A 255 5.48 -4.33 5.55
C GLY A 255 6.06 -4.36 4.14
N TYR A 256 5.36 -5.02 3.21
CA TYR A 256 5.77 -5.02 1.81
C TYR A 256 5.71 -3.63 1.19
N THR A 257 4.73 -2.81 1.57
CA THR A 257 4.63 -1.42 1.09
C THR A 257 5.85 -0.58 1.50
N LEU A 258 6.36 -0.77 2.72
CA LEU A 258 7.60 -0.12 3.17
C LEU A 258 8.81 -0.63 2.37
N ALA A 259 8.96 -1.94 2.22
CA ALA A 259 10.05 -2.53 1.45
C ALA A 259 10.05 -2.06 -0.03
N GLU A 260 8.86 -1.97 -0.64
CA GLU A 260 8.66 -1.44 -1.99
C GLU A 260 9.06 0.03 -2.11
N GLY A 261 8.76 0.86 -1.11
CA GLY A 261 9.13 2.28 -1.12
C GLY A 261 10.60 2.55 -0.83
N LEU A 262 11.27 1.65 -0.10
CA LEU A 262 12.71 1.70 0.18
C LEU A 262 13.57 1.10 -0.95
N LYS A 263 12.97 0.31 -1.86
CA LYS A 263 13.67 -0.43 -2.92
C LYS A 263 14.74 -1.40 -2.44
N VAL A 264 14.57 -1.94 -1.23
CA VAL A 264 15.44 -3.01 -0.70
C VAL A 264 15.29 -4.30 -1.50
N PRO A 265 16.25 -5.25 -1.41
CA PRO A 265 16.06 -6.62 -1.89
C PRO A 265 14.82 -7.22 -1.24
N ARG A 266 13.80 -7.53 -2.04
CA ARG A 266 12.48 -7.88 -1.50
C ARG A 266 11.78 -8.92 -2.35
N LEU A 267 11.05 -9.81 -1.67
CA LEU A 267 10.19 -10.81 -2.28
C LEU A 267 8.74 -10.61 -1.86
N LEU A 268 7.84 -10.58 -2.84
CA LEU A 268 6.40 -10.54 -2.65
C LEU A 268 5.80 -11.95 -2.75
N GLU A 269 5.25 -12.43 -1.63
CA GLU A 269 4.38 -13.59 -1.62
C GLU A 269 3.02 -13.21 -2.25
N SER A 270 2.71 -13.79 -3.41
CA SER A 270 1.50 -13.51 -4.17
C SER A 270 0.39 -14.50 -3.82
N ASN A 271 -0.81 -14.02 -3.48
CA ASN A 271 -1.96 -14.88 -3.22
C ASN A 271 -2.61 -15.30 -4.57
N PRO A 272 -2.80 -16.61 -4.84
CA PRO A 272 -3.37 -17.10 -6.11
C PRO A 272 -4.76 -16.55 -6.46
N GLU A 273 -5.54 -16.13 -5.48
CA GLU A 273 -6.91 -15.61 -5.60
C GLU A 273 -6.96 -14.08 -5.62
N PHE A 274 -5.82 -13.40 -5.62
CA PHE A 274 -5.75 -11.94 -5.63
C PHE A 274 -4.88 -11.44 -6.79
N PRO A 275 -5.25 -10.33 -7.46
CA PRO A 275 -4.45 -9.80 -8.55
C PRO A 275 -3.02 -9.50 -8.13
N LEU A 276 -2.08 -9.90 -8.99
CA LEU A 276 -0.66 -9.71 -8.76
C LEU A 276 -0.31 -8.23 -8.71
N VAL A 277 0.50 -7.86 -7.72
CA VAL A 277 1.16 -6.55 -7.67
C VAL A 277 2.59 -6.74 -8.12
N TYR A 278 3.01 -5.94 -9.10
CA TYR A 278 4.35 -6.03 -9.66
C TYR A 278 5.32 -5.16 -8.85
N PRO A 279 6.41 -5.72 -8.31
CA PRO A 279 7.49 -4.93 -7.73
C PRO A 279 8.07 -3.96 -8.76
N ASN A 280 8.30 -2.70 -8.39
CA ASN A 280 8.88 -1.70 -9.29
C ASN A 280 10.35 -1.46 -8.93
N GLY A 281 11.25 -1.62 -9.90
CA GLY A 281 12.66 -1.31 -9.78
C GLY A 281 13.44 -2.12 -8.74
N GLY A 282 14.77 -1.96 -8.81
CA GLY A 282 15.71 -2.60 -7.91
C GLY A 282 15.64 -4.12 -7.91
N ARG A 283 15.97 -4.73 -6.77
CA ARG A 283 16.00 -6.18 -6.55
C ARG A 283 14.68 -6.69 -5.96
N GLY A 284 13.56 -6.35 -6.61
CA GLY A 284 12.21 -6.78 -6.21
C GLY A 284 11.68 -7.90 -7.11
N TYR A 285 11.15 -8.96 -6.52
CA TYR A 285 10.51 -10.07 -7.26
C TYR A 285 9.22 -10.52 -6.58
N ASP A 286 8.29 -11.06 -7.34
CA ASP A 286 7.08 -11.72 -6.83
C ASP A 286 7.10 -13.22 -7.15
N PHE A 287 6.32 -14.01 -6.40
CA PHE A 287 6.24 -15.46 -6.61
C PHE A 287 4.89 -16.06 -6.18
N TYR A 288 4.49 -17.12 -6.89
CA TYR A 288 3.33 -17.95 -6.55
C TYR A 288 3.71 -19.36 -6.07
N PHE A 289 4.83 -19.90 -6.52
CA PHE A 289 5.15 -21.32 -6.36
C PHE A 289 6.45 -21.51 -5.57
N GLN A 290 6.51 -22.62 -4.84
CA GLN A 290 7.58 -22.91 -3.88
C GLN A 290 8.97 -22.92 -4.54
N ASN A 291 9.10 -23.57 -5.69
CA ASN A 291 10.36 -23.65 -6.42
C ASN A 291 10.89 -22.25 -6.80
N HIS A 292 10.01 -21.34 -7.24
CA HIS A 292 10.40 -19.96 -7.56
C HIS A 292 10.71 -19.16 -6.29
N PHE A 293 9.97 -19.37 -5.21
CA PHE A 293 10.27 -18.73 -3.92
C PHE A 293 11.69 -19.04 -3.46
N GLU A 294 12.06 -20.32 -3.39
CA GLU A 294 13.38 -20.75 -2.93
C GLU A 294 14.50 -20.28 -3.87
N MET A 295 14.28 -20.38 -5.19
CA MET A 295 15.22 -19.89 -6.20
C MET A 295 15.49 -18.39 -6.07
N LEU A 296 14.43 -17.57 -5.98
CA LEU A 296 14.55 -16.11 -5.88
C LEU A 296 15.12 -15.68 -4.53
N PHE A 297 14.77 -16.38 -3.44
CA PHE A 297 15.38 -16.16 -2.13
C PHE A 297 16.89 -16.40 -2.18
N LYS A 298 17.32 -17.54 -2.71
CA LYS A 298 18.75 -17.86 -2.86
C LYS A 298 19.47 -16.79 -3.68
N LYS A 299 18.89 -16.39 -4.82
CA LYS A 299 19.42 -15.32 -5.68
C LYS A 299 19.66 -14.01 -4.91
N LEU A 300 18.72 -13.60 -4.07
CA LEU A 300 18.86 -12.37 -3.28
C LEU A 300 19.83 -12.54 -2.11
N TYR A 301 19.79 -13.69 -1.43
CA TYR A 301 20.59 -13.96 -0.24
C TYR A 301 22.08 -14.14 -0.53
N GLU A 302 22.44 -14.66 -1.71
CA GLU A 302 23.84 -14.86 -2.12
C GLU A 302 24.45 -13.62 -2.81
N TYR A 303 23.63 -12.63 -3.14
CA TYR A 303 24.10 -11.41 -3.78
C TYR A 303 24.97 -10.60 -2.82
N LYS A 304 26.21 -10.31 -3.25
CA LYS A 304 27.19 -9.54 -2.47
C LYS A 304 26.95 -8.04 -2.56
#